data_AF-A0A7H4PXF5-F1
#
_entry.id   AF-A0A7H4PXF5-F1
#
_cell.length_a   1.000
_cell.length_b   1.000
_cell.length_c   1.000
_cell.angle_alpha   90.00
_cell.angle_beta   90.00
_cell.angle_gamma   90.00
#
_symmetry.space_group_name_H-M   'P 1'
#
loop_
_entity.id
_entity.type
_entity.pdbx_description
1 polymer ?
#
loop_
_entity_poly.entity_id
_entity_poly.type
_entity_poly.pdbx_seq_one_letter_code
_entity_poly.pdbx_strand_id
1 'polypeptide(L)' 'MPVPPTQPELEDCCGSGCDPCIFDIYETALERYRVALAAWEARHRAKRTPRAGTAPAAREKKPRRTRS' A
#
# COMPACT_ATOMS: atom_id res chain seq x y z
N MET A 1 2.46 -12.78 -8.42
CA MET A 1 1.95 -11.59 -7.71
C MET A 1 0.80 -12.07 -6.85
N PRO A 2 0.74 -11.75 -5.55
CA PRO A 2 -0.42 -12.10 -4.75
C PRO A 2 -1.66 -11.34 -5.24
N VAL A 3 -2.84 -11.88 -4.95
CA VAL A 3 -4.13 -11.29 -5.34
C VAL A 3 -4.75 -10.66 -4.09
N PRO A 4 -5.22 -9.40 -4.14
CA PRO A 4 -5.87 -8.77 -3.00
C PRO A 4 -7.17 -9.51 -2.65
N PRO A 5 -7.55 -9.58 -1.36
CA PRO A 5 -8.85 -10.12 -0.99
C PRO A 5 -9.97 -9.21 -1.52
N THR A 6 -11.10 -9.81 -1.89
CA THR A 6 -12.32 -9.07 -2.23
C THR A 6 -12.86 -8.41 -0.97
N GLN A 7 -13.19 -7.13 -1.07
CA GLN A 7 -13.85 -6.42 0.02
C GLN A 7 -15.29 -6.96 0.17
N PRO A 8 -15.72 -7.33 1.39
CA PRO A 8 -17.11 -7.73 1.61
C PRO A 8 -18.03 -6.50 1.54
N GLU A 9 -19.27 -6.74 1.10
CA GLU A 9 -20.34 -5.75 1.14
C GLU A 9 -20.99 -5.74 2.53
N LEU A 10 -21.83 -4.73 2.81
CA LEU A 10 -22.55 -4.67 4.09
C LEU A 10 -23.53 -5.83 4.25
N GLU A 11 -24.12 -6.31 3.14
CA GLU A 11 -25.03 -7.46 3.12
C GLU A 11 -24.34 -8.79 3.48
N ASP A 12 -23.02 -8.89 3.33
CA ASP A 12 -22.25 -10.06 3.78
C ASP A 12 -22.09 -10.09 5.32
N CYS A 13 -22.31 -8.95 5.98
CA CYS A 13 -22.27 -8.85 7.43
C CYS A 13 -23.59 -9.35 8.04
N CYS A 14 -23.50 -10.27 9.01
CA CYS A 14 -24.67 -10.83 9.68
C CYS A 14 -25.49 -9.80 10.50
N GLY A 15 -24.98 -8.58 10.69
CA GLY A 15 -25.64 -7.47 11.40
C GLY A 15 -25.92 -7.69 12.89
N SER A 16 -25.61 -8.87 13.42
CA SER A 16 -26.02 -9.35 14.74
C SER A 16 -24.86 -9.51 15.73
N GLY A 17 -23.66 -9.05 15.37
CA GLY A 17 -22.47 -9.13 16.21
C GLY A 17 -21.76 -10.49 16.18
N CYS A 18 -21.73 -11.17 15.03
CA CYS A 18 -20.95 -12.40 14.85
C CYS A 18 -19.45 -12.16 15.07
N ASP A 19 -18.76 -13.08 15.76
CA ASP A 19 -17.31 -13.05 16.01
C ASP A 19 -16.63 -14.33 15.47
N PRO A 20 -15.67 -14.22 14.52
CA PRO A 20 -15.18 -12.98 13.90
C PRO A 20 -16.18 -12.39 12.89
N CYS A 21 -16.23 -11.07 12.80
CA CYS A 21 -17.00 -10.37 11.76
C CYS A 21 -16.35 -10.62 10.38
N ILE A 22 -17.15 -10.60 9.30
CA ILE A 22 -16.62 -10.73 7.93
C ILE A 22 -15.57 -9.66 7.61
N PHE A 23 -15.74 -8.46 8.19
CA PHE A 23 -14.77 -7.38 8.08
C PHE A 23 -13.45 -7.71 8.80
N ASP A 24 -13.49 -8.36 9.97
CA ASP A 24 -12.29 -8.77 10.71
C ASP A 24 -11.49 -9.84 9.93
N ILE A 25 -12.21 -10.79 9.31
CA ILE A 25 -11.62 -11.79 8.42
C ILE A 25 -10.97 -11.10 7.23
N TYR A 26 -11.66 -10.14 6.61
CA TYR A 26 -11.14 -9.36 5.49
C TYR A 26 -9.87 -8.58 5.87
N GLU A 27 -9.86 -7.89 7.01
CA GLU A 27 -8.69 -7.15 7.48
C GLU A 27 -7.49 -8.08 7.71
N THR A 28 -7.73 -9.24 8.34
CA THR A 28 -6.69 -10.26 8.52
C THR A 28 -6.14 -10.77 7.20
N ALA A 29 -7.02 -11.00 6.20
CA ALA A 29 -6.61 -11.40 4.86
C ALA A 29 -5.82 -10.29 4.15
N LEU A 30 -6.21 -9.03 4.34
CA LEU A 30 -5.57 -7.87 3.75
C LEU A 30 -4.16 -7.67 4.29
N GLU A 31 -3.94 -7.88 5.59
CA GLU A 31 -2.61 -7.87 6.20
C GLU A 31 -1.70 -8.95 5.61
N ARG A 32 -2.19 -10.19 5.48
CA ARG A 32 -1.45 -11.28 4.84
C ARG A 32 -1.10 -10.95 3.39
N TYR A 33 -2.04 -10.35 2.66
CA TYR A 33 -1.81 -9.89 1.30
C TYR A 33 -0.70 -8.85 1.21
N ARG A 34 -0.71 -7.82 2.08
CA ARG A 34 0.31 -6.76 2.10
C ARG A 34 1.71 -7.32 2.34
N VAL A 35 1.85 -8.24 3.30
CA VAL A 35 3.13 -8.93 3.57
C VAL A 35 3.59 -9.75 2.35
N ALA A 36 2.68 -10.52 1.76
CA ALA A 36 2.99 -11.31 0.57
C ALA A 36 3.37 -10.43 -0.64
N LEU A 37 2.73 -9.27 -0.78
CA LEU A 37 2.98 -8.32 -1.86
C LEU A 37 4.37 -7.73 -1.73
N ALA A 38 4.74 -7.24 -0.54
CA ALA A 38 6.07 -6.72 -0.27
C ALA A 38 7.18 -7.76 -0.56
N ALA A 39 6.97 -9.01 -0.12
CA ALA A 39 7.92 -10.10 -0.40
C ALA A 39 8.01 -10.44 -1.90
N TRP A 40 6.88 -10.38 -2.62
CA TRP A 40 6.86 -10.52 -4.06
C TRP A 40 7.62 -9.37 -4.74
N GLU A 41 7.33 -8.12 -4.40
CA GLU A 41 7.99 -6.94 -4.97
C GLU A 41 9.50 -6.93 -4.72
N ALA A 42 9.97 -7.28 -3.53
CA ALA A 42 11.40 -7.36 -3.23
C ALA A 42 12.14 -8.33 -4.16
N ARG A 43 11.56 -9.51 -4.40
CA ARG A 43 12.11 -10.51 -5.33
C ARG A 43 12.10 -10.03 -6.78
N HIS A 44 11.16 -9.19 -7.16
CA HIS A 44 11.02 -8.71 -8.54
C HIS A 44 11.83 -7.43 -8.79
N ARG A 45 12.00 -6.57 -7.78
CA ARG A 45 12.91 -5.42 -7.79
C ARG A 45 14.37 -5.87 -7.90
N ALA A 46 14.77 -6.93 -7.20
CA ALA A 46 16.11 -7.50 -7.34
C ALA A 46 16.40 -8.02 -8.76
N LYS A 47 15.37 -8.46 -9.49
CA LYS A 47 15.47 -8.88 -10.91
C LYS A 47 15.41 -7.71 -11.88
N ARG A 48 14.77 -6.60 -11.49
CA ARG A 48 14.78 -5.31 -12.19
C ARG A 48 16.02 -4.53 -11.76
N THR A 49 17.21 -4.97 -12.16
CA THR A 49 18.39 -4.11 -12.14
C THR A 49 18.03 -2.83 -12.91
N PRO A 50 18.07 -1.64 -12.27
CA PRO A 50 17.83 -0.41 -12.98
C PRO A 50 19.02 -0.18 -13.90
N ARG A 51 18.83 -0.32 -15.21
CA ARG A 51 19.73 0.34 -16.15
C ARG A 51 19.54 1.84 -15.90
N ALA A 52 20.61 2.46 -15.42
CA ALA A 52 20.69 3.82 -14.88
C ALA A 52 19.81 4.85 -15.63
N GLY A 53 19.06 5.64 -14.85
CA GLY A 53 18.22 6.73 -15.33
C GLY A 53 17.92 7.72 -14.21
N THR A 54 18.94 8.51 -13.87
CA THR A 54 18.94 9.89 -13.34
C THR A 54 17.78 10.36 -12.45
N ALA A 55 18.09 10.63 -11.18
CA ALA A 55 17.52 11.77 -10.46
C ALA A 55 18.66 12.51 -9.76
N PRO A 56 18.85 13.80 -10.08
CA PRO A 56 18.66 14.76 -9.00
C PRO A 56 17.97 16.05 -9.48
N ALA A 57 17.09 16.58 -8.65
CA ALA A 57 16.76 18.01 -8.70
C ALA A 57 16.39 18.47 -7.30
N ALA A 58 17.37 19.11 -6.67
CA ALA A 58 17.22 19.95 -5.50
C ALA A 58 16.04 20.93 -5.66
N ARG A 59 15.16 20.99 -4.66
CA ARG A 59 14.25 22.13 -4.50
C ARG A 59 14.93 23.16 -3.61
N GLU A 60 15.70 24.03 -4.24
CA GLU A 60 16.14 25.31 -3.70
C GLU A 60 15.19 26.43 -4.17
N LYS A 61 15.03 27.45 -3.31
CA LYS A 61 14.48 28.83 -3.52
C LYS A 61 13.03 29.09 -3.10
N LYS A 62 12.85 29.93 -2.07
CA LYS A 62 12.69 31.40 -2.24
C LYS A 62 12.69 32.16 -0.88
N PRO A 63 13.63 33.08 -0.61
CA PRO A 63 13.51 33.99 0.54
C PRO A 63 12.52 35.14 0.23
N ARG A 64 11.60 35.42 1.16
CA ARG A 64 10.72 36.60 1.12
C ARG A 64 11.55 37.86 1.40
N ARG A 65 11.82 38.66 0.37
CA ARG A 65 12.25 40.06 0.51
C ARG A 65 11.02 40.91 0.85
N THR A 66 10.95 41.41 2.07
CA THR A 66 10.09 42.54 2.44
C THR A 66 10.94 43.80 2.34
N ARG A 67 10.56 44.73 1.47
CA ARG A 67 11.23 46.03 1.31
C ARG A 67 10.48 47.05 2.17
N SER A 68 11.20 47.70 3.08
CA SER A 68 10.78 48.88 3.84
C SER A 68 10.91 50.15 3.00
#